data_AF-A0A1I7VL93-F1
#
_entry.id   AF-A0A1I7VL93-F1
#
_cell.length_a   1.000
_cell.length_b   1.000
_cell.length_c   1.000
_cell.angle_alpha   90.00
_cell.angle_beta   90.00
_cell.angle_gamma   90.00
#
_symmetry.space_group_name_H-M   'P 1'
#
loop_
_entity.id
_entity.type
_entity.pdbx_description
1 polymer ?
#
loop_
_entity_poly.entity_id
_entity_poly.type
_entity_poly.pdbx_seq_one_letter_code
_entity_poly.pdbx_strand_id
1 'polypeptide(L)'
;MQNDQYNRRNLSLSRWIRNWLKISTVICALDVVYTMLRPYTLRGNTLGIFYELWNIYSDVDLRYATTNDIVTMATGRLMIIEIILNIVALCLVSLTYLEVELF
;
A
#
# COMPACT_ATOMS: atom_id res chain seq x y z
N MET A 1 -18.62 -33.16 -4.74
CA MET A 1 -17.42 -33.38 -5.58
C MET A 1 -17.29 -32.39 -6.74
N GLN A 2 -18.16 -32.39 -7.75
CA GLN A 2 -18.01 -31.45 -8.89
C GLN A 2 -18.33 -29.98 -8.52
N ASN A 3 -19.29 -29.76 -7.61
CA ASN A 3 -19.64 -28.42 -7.09
C ASN A 3 -18.53 -27.79 -6.22
N ASP A 4 -17.81 -28.59 -5.43
CA ASP A 4 -16.74 -28.09 -4.55
C ASP A 4 -15.50 -27.66 -5.34
N GLN A 5 -15.19 -28.37 -6.41
CA GLN A 5 -14.13 -28.04 -7.37
C GLN A 5 -14.44 -26.79 -8.19
N TYR A 6 -15.72 -26.54 -8.50
CA TYR A 6 -16.17 -25.31 -9.17
C TYR A 6 -16.06 -24.10 -8.23
N ASN A 7 -16.53 -24.21 -6.98
CA ASN A 7 -16.39 -23.15 -5.99
C ASN A 7 -14.93 -22.82 -5.64
N ARG A 8 -14.05 -23.83 -5.51
CA ARG A 8 -12.62 -23.61 -5.23
C ARG A 8 -11.89 -22.87 -6.36
N ARG A 9 -12.26 -23.08 -7.62
CA ARG A 9 -11.69 -22.33 -8.75
C ARG A 9 -12.08 -20.85 -8.73
N ASN A 10 -13.30 -20.54 -8.27
CA ASN A 10 -13.81 -19.17 -8.17
C ASN A 10 -13.28 -18.38 -6.95
N LEU A 11 -12.75 -19.07 -5.93
CA LEU A 11 -12.13 -18.46 -4.74
C LEU A 11 -10.66 -18.04 -4.97
N SER A 12 -10.06 -18.41 -6.09
CA SER A 12 -8.68 -18.04 -6.38
C SER A 12 -8.60 -16.56 -6.79
N LEU A 13 -8.04 -15.72 -5.91
CA LEU A 13 -7.78 -14.32 -6.25
C LEU A 13 -6.87 -14.25 -7.48
N SER A 14 -7.30 -13.53 -8.52
CA SER A 14 -6.55 -13.39 -9.76
C SER A 14 -5.12 -12.90 -9.51
N ARG A 15 -4.15 -13.45 -10.25
CA ARG A 15 -2.71 -13.11 -10.12
C ARG A 15 -2.47 -11.60 -10.26
N TRP A 16 -3.22 -10.93 -11.13
CA TRP A 16 -3.16 -9.48 -11.29
C TRP A 16 -3.53 -8.74 -10.01
N ILE A 17 -4.65 -9.12 -9.36
CA ILE A 17 -5.10 -8.48 -8.11
C ILE A 17 -4.08 -8.73 -6.99
N ARG A 18 -3.49 -9.92 -6.92
CA ARG A 18 -2.42 -10.21 -5.95
C ARG A 18 -1.21 -9.30 -6.14
N ASN A 19 -0.76 -9.13 -7.39
CA ASN A 19 0.38 -8.25 -7.69
C ASN A 19 0.03 -6.78 -7.44
N TRP A 20 -1.19 -6.37 -7.77
CA TRP A 20 -1.73 -5.05 -7.46
C TRP A 20 -1.67 -4.77 -5.96
N LEU A 21 -2.23 -5.65 -5.11
CA LEU A 21 -2.20 -5.50 -3.65
C LEU A 21 -0.77 -5.38 -3.10
N LYS A 22 0.19 -6.15 -3.63
CA LYS A 22 1.61 -6.04 -3.24
C LYS A 22 2.18 -4.68 -3.58
N ILE A 23 1.97 -4.21 -4.82
CA ILE A 23 2.48 -2.93 -5.29
C ILE A 23 1.82 -1.79 -4.50
N SER A 24 0.50 -1.81 -4.32
CA SER A 24 -0.24 -0.85 -3.50
C SER A 24 0.28 -0.80 -2.06
N THR A 25 0.56 -1.95 -1.44
CA THR A 25 1.14 -1.99 -0.09
C THR A 25 2.46 -1.21 -0.01
N VAL A 26 3.34 -1.38 -1.00
CA VAL A 26 4.62 -0.67 -1.05
C VAL A 26 4.40 0.83 -1.26
N ILE A 27 3.56 1.21 -2.23
CA ILE A 27 3.31 2.62 -2.54
C ILE A 27 2.67 3.34 -1.34
N CYS A 28 1.63 2.77 -0.73
CA CYS A 28 1.00 3.33 0.46
C CYS A 28 2.00 3.46 1.61
N ALA A 29 2.89 2.48 1.81
CA ALA A 29 3.93 2.58 2.85
C ALA A 29 4.88 3.76 2.58
N LEU A 30 5.29 3.97 1.32
CA LEU A 30 6.11 5.10 0.92
C LEU A 30 5.36 6.43 1.14
N ASP A 31 4.06 6.50 0.84
CA ASP A 31 3.22 7.68 1.09
C ASP A 31 3.09 8.00 2.58
N VAL A 32 2.89 6.99 3.42
CA VAL A 32 2.85 7.17 4.88
C VAL A 32 4.17 7.74 5.37
N VAL A 33 5.29 7.15 4.97
CA VAL A 33 6.63 7.63 5.35
C VAL A 33 6.82 9.06 4.86
N TYR A 34 6.52 9.34 3.59
CA TYR A 34 6.63 10.67 3.01
C TYR A 34 5.82 11.72 3.78
N THR A 35 4.55 11.42 4.08
CA THR A 35 3.62 12.39 4.69
C THR A 35 3.78 12.55 6.20
N MET A 36 4.16 11.49 6.92
CA MET A 36 4.31 11.50 8.38
C MET A 36 5.70 11.96 8.85
N LEU A 37 6.76 11.72 8.07
CA LEU A 37 8.13 12.13 8.42
C LEU A 37 8.52 13.50 7.88
N ARG A 38 7.56 14.31 7.39
CA ARG A 38 7.83 15.72 7.13
C ARG A 38 8.27 16.43 8.43
N PRO A 39 9.25 17.34 8.38
CA PRO A 39 9.89 17.89 7.18
C PRO A 39 11.08 17.06 6.63
N TYR A 40 11.50 15.98 7.28
CA TYR A 40 12.72 15.23 6.92
C TYR A 40 12.70 14.65 5.50
N THR A 41 11.52 14.36 4.97
CA THR A 41 11.26 13.84 3.62
C THR A 41 11.17 14.92 2.54
N LEU A 42 11.08 16.19 2.92
CA LEU A 42 11.03 17.32 1.99
C LEU A 42 12.41 17.60 1.37
N ARG A 43 12.40 18.18 0.17
CA ARG A 43 13.62 18.55 -0.57
C ARG A 43 14.52 19.44 0.29
N GLY A 44 15.81 19.13 0.33
CA GLY A 44 16.82 19.82 1.15
C GLY A 44 17.04 19.21 2.55
N ASN A 45 16.25 18.21 2.96
CA ASN A 45 16.48 17.44 4.18
C ASN A 45 17.03 16.04 3.91
N THR A 46 17.39 15.32 4.99
CA THR A 46 18.10 14.03 4.97
C THR A 46 17.44 12.94 4.13
N LEU A 47 16.11 12.87 4.09
CA LEU A 47 15.37 11.87 3.29
C LEU A 47 14.84 12.45 1.97
N GLY A 48 15.05 13.74 1.70
CA GLY A 48 14.53 14.42 0.51
C GLY A 48 15.00 13.80 -0.80
N ILE A 49 16.27 13.36 -0.86
CA ILE A 49 16.85 12.73 -2.06
C ILE A 49 16.18 11.37 -2.35
N PHE A 50 15.90 10.58 -1.31
CA PHE A 50 15.23 9.28 -1.46
C PHE A 50 13.77 9.44 -1.90
N TYR A 51 13.15 10.55 -1.50
CA TYR A 51 11.77 10.90 -1.83
C TYR A 51 11.68 11.93 -2.96
N GLU A 52 12.70 12.07 -3.80
CA GLU A 52 12.73 13.10 -4.86
C GLU A 52 11.53 12.98 -5.81
N LEU A 53 11.09 11.74 -6.12
CA LEU A 53 9.88 11.50 -6.93
C LEU A 53 8.62 12.09 -6.27
N TRP A 54 8.48 11.96 -4.94
CA TRP A 54 7.38 12.53 -4.17
C TRP A 54 7.52 14.04 -4.01
N ASN A 55 8.75 14.55 -3.91
CA ASN A 55 9.02 15.98 -3.92
C ASN A 55 8.60 16.62 -5.25
N ILE A 56 8.88 15.99 -6.40
CA ILE A 56 8.37 16.43 -7.71
C ILE A 56 6.85 16.46 -7.73
N TYR A 57 6.18 15.46 -7.15
CA TYR A 57 4.72 15.48 -7.02
C TYR A 57 4.23 16.63 -6.13
N SER A 58 4.93 16.91 -5.03
CA SER A 58 4.59 18.01 -4.12
C SER A 58 4.80 19.41 -4.72
N ASP A 59 5.63 19.53 -5.76
CA ASP A 59 5.76 20.77 -6.53
C ASP A 59 4.47 21.09 -7.31
N VAL A 60 3.64 20.06 -7.59
CA VAL A 60 2.32 20.21 -8.23
C VAL A 60 1.21 20.35 -7.18
N ASP A 61 1.21 19.48 -6.17
CA ASP A 61 0.26 19.54 -5.05
C ASP A 61 0.92 20.14 -3.80
N LEU A 62 0.74 21.46 -3.64
CA LEU A 62 1.33 22.25 -2.55
C LEU A 62 0.93 21.79 -1.14
N ARG A 63 -0.15 21.01 -1.00
CA ARG A 63 -0.55 20.44 0.30
C ARG A 63 0.49 19.44 0.80
N TYR A 64 1.12 18.72 -0.14
CA TYR A 64 2.20 17.79 0.18
C TYR A 64 3.51 18.50 0.53
N ALA A 65 3.73 19.71 0.03
CA ALA A 65 4.88 20.56 0.35
C ALA A 65 4.75 21.27 1.71
N THR A 66 3.53 21.34 2.25
CA THR A 66 3.25 22.01 3.53
C THR A 66 3.44 21.04 4.70
N THR A 67 4.41 21.30 5.57
CA THR A 67 4.79 20.42 6.68
C THR A 67 3.65 20.12 7.66
N ASN A 68 2.78 21.11 7.91
CA ASN A 68 1.74 21.06 8.94
C ASN A 68 0.32 20.89 8.39
N ASP A 69 0.16 20.43 7.14
CA ASP A 69 -1.17 20.23 6.58
C ASP A 69 -1.89 19.03 7.25
N ILE A 70 -2.92 19.36 8.03
CA ILE A 70 -3.70 18.39 8.83
C ILE A 70 -4.35 17.33 7.93
N VAL A 71 -4.82 17.71 6.75
CA VAL A 71 -5.51 16.79 5.85
C VAL A 71 -4.53 15.77 5.27
N THR A 72 -3.36 16.21 4.83
CA THR A 72 -2.34 15.31 4.29
C THR A 72 -1.82 14.36 5.38
N MET A 73 -1.74 14.82 6.63
CA MET A 73 -1.46 13.92 7.76
C MET A 73 -2.61 12.94 8.04
N ALA A 74 -3.87 13.38 7.96
CA ALA A 74 -5.01 12.49 8.13
C ALA A 74 -5.07 11.42 7.04
N THR A 75 -4.81 11.80 5.79
CA THR A 75 -4.70 10.86 4.65
C THR A 75 -3.58 9.84 4.88
N GLY A 76 -2.41 10.26 5.36
CA GLY A 76 -1.34 9.33 5.71
C GLY A 76 -1.77 8.31 6.79
N ARG A 77 -2.58 8.71 7.77
CA ARG A 77 -3.11 7.76 8.78
C ARG A 77 -4.11 6.77 8.18
N LEU A 78 -4.92 7.20 7.22
CA LEU A 78 -5.83 6.30 6.49
C LEU A 78 -5.06 5.30 5.63
N MET A 79 -3.95 5.72 5.01
CA MET A 79 -3.07 4.82 4.25
C MET A 79 -2.47 3.69 5.11
N ILE A 80 -2.27 3.90 6.43
CA ILE A 80 -1.87 2.82 7.34
C ILE A 80 -2.95 1.73 7.41
N ILE A 81 -4.23 2.11 7.45
CA ILE A 81 -5.34 1.15 7.45
C ILE A 81 -5.34 0.38 6.12
N GLU A 82 -5.12 1.06 4.99
CA GLU A 82 -5.03 0.41 3.68
C GLU A 82 -3.88 -0.60 3.60
N ILE A 83 -2.71 -0.27 4.14
CA ILE A 83 -1.57 -1.20 4.25
C ILE A 83 -1.95 -2.44 5.06
N ILE A 84 -2.59 -2.26 6.22
CA ILE A 84 -3.02 -3.37 7.07
C ILE A 84 -4.01 -4.27 6.31
N LEU A 85 -5.01 -3.68 5.64
CA LEU A 85 -6.00 -4.44 4.88
C LEU A 85 -5.37 -5.18 3.70
N ASN A 86 -4.44 -4.57 2.98
CA ASN A 86 -3.72 -5.22 1.88
C ASN A 86 -2.88 -6.40 2.37
N ILE A 87 -2.18 -6.26 3.51
CA ILE A 87 -1.42 -7.36 4.12
C ILE A 87 -2.36 -8.50 4.55
N VAL A 88 -3.45 -8.18 5.23
CA VAL A 88 -4.45 -9.19 5.66
C VAL A 88 -5.01 -9.94 4.45
N ALA A 89 -5.37 -9.23 3.38
CA ALA A 89 -5.85 -9.83 2.15
C ALA A 89 -4.81 -10.76 1.51
N LEU A 90 -3.54 -10.34 1.45
CA LEU A 90 -2.43 -11.16 0.94
C LEU A 90 -2.17 -12.40 1.81
N CYS A 91 -2.30 -12.30 3.13
CA CYS A 91 -2.16 -13.41 4.07
C CYS A 91 -3.29 -14.44 3.89
N LEU A 92 -4.56 -14.00 3.82
CA LEU A 92 -5.71 -14.87 3.60
C LEU A 92 -5.57 -15.64 2.28
N VAL A 93 -5.20 -14.92 1.21
CA VAL A 93 -4.96 -15.55 -0.09
C VAL A 93 -3.81 -16.54 -0.01
N SER A 94 -2.74 -16.27 0.72
CA SER A 94 -1.60 -17.21 0.81
C SER A 94 -1.97 -18.47 1.61
N LEU A 95 -2.73 -18.32 2.70
CA LEU A 95 -3.19 -19.43 3.53
C LEU A 95 -4.12 -20.37 2.76
N THR A 96 -5.04 -19.83 1.96
CA THR A 96 -5.95 -20.64 1.13
C THR A 96 -5.20 -21.47 0.08
N TYR A 97 -4.08 -20.99 -0.47
CA TYR A 97 -3.29 -21.76 -1.43
C TYR A 97 -2.54 -22.92 -0.75
N LEU A 98 -2.09 -22.71 0.49
CA LEU A 98 -1.36 -23.72 1.28
C LEU A 98 -2.28 -24.87 1.69
N GLU A 99 -3.53 -24.58 2.05
CA GLU A 99 -4.56 -25.61 2.29
C GLU A 99 -4.92 -26.40 1.02
N VAL A 100 -4.89 -25.77 -0.16
CA VAL A 100 -5.19 -26.46 -1.42
C VAL A 100 -4.05 -27.39 -1.87
N GLU A 101 -2.80 -27.11 -1.53
CA GLU A 101 -1.65 -27.98 -1.86
C GLU A 101 -1.50 -29.19 -0.94
N LEU A 102 -2.12 -29.17 0.25
CA LEU A 102 -2.04 -30.24 1.26
C LEU A 102 -3.12 -31.33 1.14
N PHE A 103 -4.07 -31.20 0.21
CA PHE A 103 -5.20 -32.13 0.00
C PHE A 103 -5.40 -32.48 -1.48
#